data_AF-A0A4Q5A5V9-F1
#
_entry.id   AF-A0A4Q5A5V9-F1
#
_cell.length_a   1.000
_cell.length_b   1.000
_cell.length_c   1.000
_cell.angle_alpha   90.00
_cell.angle_beta   90.00
_cell.angle_gamma   90.00
#
_symmetry.space_group_name_H-M   'P 1'
#
loop_
_entity.id
_entity.type
_entity.pdbx_description
1 polymer ?
#
loop_
_entity_poly.entity_id
_entity_poly.type
_entity_poly.pdbx_seq_one_letter_code
_entity_poly.pdbx_strand_id
1 'polypeptide(L)'
;MSWLEADTGNPNGACDIMCDWPDCRTRLFCTEYNHDGYFEAPDMALMVLERCEWLSVMCMTGDDLSFCPSHLRIEHGQCVGFDPDDEATWPADTELRSCLEDAWLAFTPLPECEQIILTLIKGRNQ
;
A
#
# COMPACT_ATOMS: atom_id res chain seq x y z
N MET A 1 -22.93 -18.56 -13.91
CA MET A 1 -21.69 -18.40 -13.12
C MET A 1 -21.94 -17.26 -12.17
N SER A 2 -22.10 -17.60 -10.88
CA SER A 2 -22.38 -16.66 -9.80
C SER A 2 -21.09 -15.95 -9.47
N TRP A 3 -21.04 -14.63 -9.66
CA TRP A 3 -19.94 -13.82 -9.16
C TRP A 3 -20.09 -13.66 -7.65
N LEU A 4 -18.94 -13.70 -6.97
CA LEU A 4 -18.73 -13.78 -5.54
C LEU A 4 -19.84 -13.12 -4.71
N GLU A 5 -20.39 -13.91 -3.79
CA GLU A 5 -21.06 -13.41 -2.60
C GLU A 5 -20.05 -12.55 -1.85
N ALA A 6 -20.18 -11.23 -1.98
CA ALA A 6 -19.46 -10.26 -1.18
C ALA A 6 -19.70 -10.60 0.30
N ASP A 7 -18.62 -10.88 1.01
CA ASP A 7 -18.66 -11.27 2.40
C ASP A 7 -19.41 -10.21 3.22
N THR A 8 -20.38 -10.67 4.00
CA THR A 8 -21.46 -9.87 4.60
C THR A 8 -21.08 -9.41 6.00
N GLY A 9 -19.98 -8.65 6.11
CA GLY A 9 -19.38 -8.32 7.41
C GLY A 9 -19.51 -6.87 7.91
N ASN A 10 -19.72 -5.87 7.04
CA ASN A 10 -19.81 -4.47 7.48
C ASN A 10 -20.78 -3.62 6.63
N PRO A 11 -21.96 -3.26 7.16
CA PRO A 11 -23.00 -2.58 6.39
C PRO A 11 -22.67 -1.12 6.00
N ASN A 12 -21.53 -0.57 6.43
CA ASN A 12 -21.14 0.83 6.18
C ASN A 12 -19.86 1.02 5.36
N GLY A 13 -19.23 -0.05 4.85
CA GLY A 13 -17.93 0.09 4.17
C GLY A 13 -16.82 0.59 5.08
N ALA A 14 -16.97 0.45 6.41
CA ALA A 14 -15.92 0.81 7.33
C ALA A 14 -14.82 -0.25 7.31
N CYS A 15 -13.57 0.19 7.19
CA CYS A 15 -12.40 -0.67 7.27
C CYS A 15 -11.66 -0.42 8.59
N ASP A 16 -11.11 -1.51 9.11
CA ASP A 16 -10.32 -1.54 10.32
C ASP A 16 -8.98 -2.15 9.96
N ILE A 17 -8.01 -1.28 9.69
CA ILE A 17 -6.73 -1.63 9.11
C ILE A 17 -5.66 -1.47 10.18
N MET A 18 -4.83 -2.51 10.34
CA MET A 18 -3.65 -2.46 11.19
C MET A 18 -2.42 -2.34 10.31
N CYS A 19 -1.43 -1.58 10.76
CA CYS A 19 -0.18 -1.49 10.03
C CYS A 19 0.56 -2.84 10.06
N ASP A 20 1.01 -3.31 8.90
CA ASP A 20 1.74 -4.58 8.73
C ASP A 20 3.23 -4.46 9.04
N TRP A 21 3.73 -3.25 9.32
CA TRP A 21 5.09 -3.06 9.76
C TRP A 21 5.34 -3.81 11.09
N PRO A 22 6.41 -4.62 11.22
CA PRO A 22 6.72 -5.36 12.43
C PRO A 22 6.78 -4.45 13.66
N ASP A 23 6.10 -4.85 14.73
CA ASP A 23 5.97 -4.10 15.98
C ASP A 23 5.24 -2.75 15.88
N CYS A 24 4.78 -2.34 14.69
CA CYS A 24 3.88 -1.21 14.57
C CYS A 24 2.48 -1.60 15.05
N ARG A 25 1.87 -0.73 15.85
CA ARG A 25 0.53 -0.93 16.42
C ARG A 25 -0.45 0.15 15.97
N THR A 26 -0.05 0.95 14.98
CA THR A 26 -0.90 1.99 14.41
C THR A 26 -2.08 1.34 13.71
N ARG A 27 -3.27 1.89 13.98
CA ARG A 27 -4.54 1.37 13.52
C ARG A 27 -5.32 2.50 12.86
N LEU A 28 -5.85 2.23 11.68
CA LEU A 28 -6.77 3.11 10.97
C LEU A 28 -8.18 2.55 11.09
N PHE A 29 -9.08 3.37 11.63
CA PHE A 29 -10.50 3.15 11.50
C PHE A 29 -11.01 4.13 10.44
N CYS A 30 -11.38 3.63 9.27
CA CYS A 30 -11.99 4.46 8.23
C CYS A 30 -13.45 4.06 8.06
N THR A 31 -14.34 5.04 7.99
CA THR A 31 -15.77 4.81 7.73
C THR A 31 -16.16 5.01 6.27
N GLU A 32 -15.22 5.46 5.43
CA GLU A 32 -15.40 5.68 3.99
C GLU A 32 -14.23 5.02 3.25
N TYR A 33 -14.34 3.71 2.99
CA TYR A 33 -13.37 3.00 2.16
C TYR A 33 -13.69 3.22 0.67
N ASN A 34 -13.08 4.25 0.08
CA ASN A 34 -13.14 4.49 -1.36
C ASN A 34 -11.86 3.97 -2.03
N HIS A 35 -12.01 3.00 -2.93
CA HIS A 35 -10.96 2.57 -3.85
C HIS A 35 -10.88 3.54 -5.03
N ASP A 36 -10.11 4.61 -4.93
CA ASP A 36 -10.01 5.60 -6.02
C ASP A 36 -8.84 5.35 -6.99
N GLY A 37 -8.10 4.24 -6.85
CA GLY A 37 -7.05 3.86 -7.80
C GLY A 37 -6.67 2.38 -7.73
N TYR A 38 -6.79 1.68 -8.85
CA TYR A 38 -6.34 0.30 -9.02
C TYR A 38 -5.29 0.28 -10.14
N PHE A 39 -4.12 -0.25 -9.84
CA PHE A 39 -3.01 -0.37 -10.78
C PHE A 39 -2.53 -1.82 -10.82
N GLU A 40 -2.51 -2.40 -12.03
CA GLU A 40 -1.98 -3.75 -12.27
C GLU A 40 -0.48 -3.65 -12.57
N ALA A 41 0.34 -4.14 -11.65
CA ALA A 41 1.73 -4.49 -11.92
C ALA A 41 1.79 -5.97 -12.35
N PRO A 42 2.78 -6.38 -13.18
CA PRO A 42 2.89 -7.74 -13.72
C PRO A 42 2.85 -8.86 -12.68
N ASP A 43 3.20 -8.56 -11.42
CA ASP A 43 3.26 -9.53 -10.32
C ASP A 43 2.57 -9.03 -9.02
N MET A 44 1.84 -7.91 -9.03
CA MET A 44 1.12 -7.35 -7.87
C MET A 44 -0.01 -6.39 -8.30
N ALA A 45 -1.06 -6.26 -7.48
CA ALA A 45 -1.97 -5.13 -7.58
C ALA A 45 -1.59 -4.10 -6.50
N LEU A 46 -1.55 -2.82 -6.84
CA LEU A 46 -1.25 -1.78 -5.85
C LEU A 46 -2.46 -0.85 -5.75
N MET A 47 -2.85 -0.55 -4.51
CA MET A 47 -4.01 0.28 -4.21
C MET A 47 -3.60 1.37 -3.23
N VAL A 48 -3.85 2.62 -3.59
CA VAL A 48 -3.48 3.74 -2.73
C VAL A 48 -4.72 4.29 -2.06
N LEU A 49 -4.72 4.31 -0.72
CA LEU A 49 -5.78 4.96 0.04
C LEU A 49 -5.44 6.45 0.19
N GLU A 50 -5.68 7.21 -0.88
CA GLU A 50 -5.31 8.64 -0.98
C GLU A 50 -5.80 9.48 0.20
N ARG A 51 -6.97 9.15 0.78
CA ARG A 51 -7.58 9.94 1.86
C ARG A 51 -6.95 9.76 3.24
N CYS A 52 -6.17 8.71 3.45
CA CYS A 52 -5.58 8.43 4.76
C CYS A 52 -4.06 8.52 4.77
N GLU A 53 -3.43 8.72 3.61
CA GLU A 53 -1.97 8.69 3.44
C GLU A 53 -1.35 7.34 3.87
N TRP A 54 -2.09 6.24 3.69
CA TRP A 54 -1.58 4.89 3.89
C TRP A 54 -1.14 4.31 2.56
N LEU A 55 -0.03 3.58 2.57
CA LEU A 55 0.36 2.74 1.47
C LEU A 55 -0.36 1.39 1.63
N SER A 56 -1.22 1.03 0.70
CA SER A 56 -1.76 -0.33 0.62
C SER A 56 -1.19 -1.06 -0.60
N VAL A 57 -0.89 -2.34 -0.42
CA VAL A 57 -0.31 -3.21 -1.45
C VAL A 57 -1.15 -4.46 -1.51
N MET A 58 -1.81 -4.71 -2.63
CA MET A 58 -2.63 -5.90 -2.84
C MET A 58 -1.75 -7.01 -3.44
N CYS A 59 -1.45 -8.01 -2.62
CA CYS A 59 -0.67 -9.15 -3.08
C CYS A 59 -1.51 -10.04 -4.01
N MET A 60 -0.86 -10.84 -4.85
CA MET A 60 -1.54 -11.71 -5.83
C MET A 60 -2.50 -12.72 -5.19
N THR A 61 -2.25 -13.05 -3.92
CA THR A 61 -3.06 -13.97 -3.12
C THR A 61 -4.39 -13.36 -2.66
N GLY A 62 -4.61 -12.07 -2.91
CA GLY A 62 -5.77 -11.31 -2.44
C GLY A 62 -5.63 -10.77 -1.02
N ASP A 63 -4.46 -10.96 -0.39
CA ASP A 63 -4.12 -10.33 0.89
C ASP A 63 -3.60 -8.90 0.65
N ASP A 64 -4.17 -7.94 1.38
CA ASP A 64 -3.68 -6.56 1.39
C ASP A 64 -2.64 -6.38 2.51
N LEU A 65 -1.50 -5.76 2.18
CA LEU A 65 -0.57 -5.17 3.13
C LEU A 65 -0.86 -3.67 3.25
N SER A 66 -0.75 -3.11 4.44
CA SER A 66 -1.05 -1.72 4.74
C SER A 66 -0.01 -1.09 5.66
N PHE A 67 0.56 0.04 5.24
CA PHE A 67 1.60 0.75 5.96
C PHE A 67 1.17 2.18 6.28
N CYS A 68 1.23 2.53 7.56
CA CYS A 68 0.83 3.84 8.06
C CYS A 68 1.87 4.92 7.73
N PRO A 69 1.52 6.22 7.81
CA PRO A 69 2.42 7.34 7.50
C PRO A 69 3.77 7.33 8.24
N SER A 70 3.87 6.67 9.40
CA SER A 70 5.15 6.55 10.13
C SER A 70 6.21 5.72 9.40
N HIS A 71 5.85 4.98 8.36
CA HIS A 71 6.75 4.18 7.53
C HIS A 71 6.92 4.74 6.12
N LEU A 72 6.34 5.91 5.86
CA LEU A 72 6.35 6.57 4.56
C LEU A 72 7.17 7.85 4.63
N ARG A 73 7.75 8.23 3.50
CA ARG A 73 8.43 9.52 3.36
C ARG A 73 7.40 10.64 3.43
N ILE A 74 7.67 11.63 4.26
CA ILE A 74 6.85 12.83 4.41
C ILE A 74 7.67 14.05 4.03
N GLU A 75 7.20 14.82 3.07
CA GLU A 75 7.78 16.10 2.66
C GLU A 75 6.72 17.18 2.69
N HIS A 76 7.05 18.35 3.24
CA HIS A 76 6.10 19.47 3.41
C HIS A 76 4.80 19.08 4.14
N GLY A 77 4.85 18.06 5.00
CA GLY A 77 3.70 17.57 5.76
C GLY A 77 2.76 16.66 4.97
N GLN A 78 3.17 16.14 3.82
CA GLN A 78 2.41 15.22 2.99
C GLN A 78 3.24 13.97 2.67
N CYS A 79 2.59 12.82 2.54
CA CYS A 79 3.29 11.63 2.07
C CYS A 79 3.75 11.78 0.61
N VAL A 80 5.00 11.40 0.34
CA VAL A 80 5.61 11.50 -0.98
C VAL A 80 5.09 10.36 -1.85
N GLY A 81 4.26 10.67 -2.84
CA GLY A 81 3.87 9.72 -3.88
C GLY A 81 5.04 9.41 -4.81
N PHE A 82 5.10 8.18 -5.28
CA PHE A 82 6.02 7.73 -6.32
C PHE A 82 5.65 8.40 -7.64
N ASP A 83 6.62 9.09 -8.22
CA ASP A 83 6.56 9.70 -9.54
C ASP A 83 7.69 9.08 -10.41
N PRO A 84 7.36 8.30 -11.46
CA PRO A 84 8.37 7.71 -12.34
C PRO A 84 9.20 8.77 -13.09
N ASP A 85 8.70 10.00 -13.23
CA ASP A 85 9.39 11.11 -13.89
C ASP A 85 10.26 11.94 -12.91
N ASP A 86 10.17 11.72 -11.59
CA ASP A 86 10.97 12.39 -10.57
C ASP A 86 11.75 11.39 -9.69
N GLU A 87 13.04 11.20 -10.00
CA GLU A 87 13.96 10.33 -9.26
C GLU A 87 14.04 10.64 -7.76
N ALA A 88 13.74 11.87 -7.33
CA ALA A 88 13.76 12.24 -5.91
C ALA A 88 12.67 11.51 -5.12
N THR A 89 11.60 11.07 -5.78
CA THR A 89 10.48 10.33 -5.19
C THR A 89 10.72 8.82 -5.17
N TRP A 90 11.81 8.32 -5.75
CA TRP A 90 12.01 6.88 -5.87
C TRP A 90 12.42 6.28 -4.51
N PRO A 91 11.97 5.03 -4.19
CA PRO A 91 12.57 4.25 -3.11
C PRO A 91 14.09 4.15 -3.28
N ALA A 92 14.89 3.97 -2.24
CA ALA A 92 16.32 3.73 -2.38
C ALA A 92 16.62 2.32 -2.93
N ASP A 93 15.82 1.32 -2.54
CA ASP A 93 15.95 -0.07 -2.92
C ASP A 93 15.47 -0.30 -4.36
N THR A 94 16.36 -0.85 -5.18
CA THR A 94 16.09 -1.03 -6.61
C THR A 94 15.06 -2.09 -6.94
N GLU A 95 14.89 -3.08 -6.07
CA GLU A 95 13.91 -4.13 -6.29
C GLU A 95 12.51 -3.63 -5.89
N LEU A 96 12.41 -2.87 -4.79
CA LEU A 96 11.19 -2.18 -4.43
C LEU A 96 10.79 -1.12 -5.47
N ARG A 97 11.76 -0.42 -6.09
CA ARG A 97 11.48 0.46 -7.25
C ARG A 97 10.76 -0.31 -8.35
N SER A 98 11.32 -1.43 -8.80
CA SER A 98 10.69 -2.24 -9.86
C SER A 98 9.32 -2.77 -9.44
N CYS A 99 9.11 -3.08 -8.16
CA CYS A 99 7.80 -3.44 -7.64
C CYS A 99 6.76 -2.30 -7.70
N LEU A 100 7.21 -1.04 -7.59
CA LEU A 100 6.35 0.14 -7.57
C LEU A 100 6.29 0.87 -8.91
N GLU A 101 7.13 0.51 -9.88
CA GLU A 101 7.25 1.18 -11.19
C GLU A 101 5.92 1.18 -11.97
N ASP A 102 5.14 0.11 -11.84
CA ASP A 102 3.80 -0.02 -12.44
C ASP A 102 2.66 0.48 -11.52
N ALA A 103 3.00 0.97 -10.32
CA ALA A 103 2.07 1.48 -9.32
C ALA A 103 2.20 2.98 -9.15
N TRP A 104 1.83 3.67 -10.23
CA TRP A 104 1.70 5.12 -10.23
C TRP A 104 0.91 5.58 -9.01
N LEU A 105 1.42 6.59 -8.29
CA LEU A 105 0.83 7.18 -7.07
C LEU A 105 1.02 6.41 -5.75
N ALA A 106 1.74 5.27 -5.73
CA ALA A 106 2.07 4.60 -4.47
C ALA A 106 2.93 5.49 -3.55
N PHE A 107 2.63 5.57 -2.26
CA PHE A 107 3.48 6.34 -1.35
C PHE A 107 4.84 5.67 -1.15
N THR A 108 5.89 6.48 -1.15
CA THR A 108 7.28 6.03 -1.07
C THR A 108 7.62 5.70 0.38
N PRO A 109 8.08 4.49 0.71
CA PRO A 109 8.50 4.16 2.07
C PRO A 109 9.75 4.94 2.53
N LEU A 110 9.94 5.03 3.84
CA LEU A 110 11.22 5.47 4.42
C LEU A 110 12.34 4.50 4.03
N PRO A 111 13.58 4.95 3.77
CA PRO A 111 14.68 4.08 3.36
C PRO A 111 14.96 2.90 4.32
N GLU A 112 14.86 3.13 5.63
CA GLU A 112 14.97 2.08 6.65
C GLU A 112 13.81 1.08 6.64
N CYS A 113 12.71 1.43 5.97
CA CYS A 113 11.51 0.61 5.86
C CYS A 113 11.47 -0.30 4.63
N GLU A 114 12.15 0.07 3.56
CA GLU A 114 11.99 -0.55 2.24
C GLU A 114 12.24 -2.07 2.23
N GLN A 115 13.31 -2.54 2.88
CA GLN A 115 13.68 -3.96 2.89
C GLN A 115 12.65 -4.86 3.58
N ILE A 116 12.06 -4.39 4.68
CA ILE A 116 11.04 -5.13 5.41
C ILE A 116 9.74 -5.15 4.62
N ILE A 117 9.34 -4.02 4.04
CA ILE A 117 8.15 -3.94 3.17
C ILE A 117 8.30 -4.89 1.99
N LEU A 118 9.45 -4.87 1.31
CA LEU A 118 9.74 -5.78 0.21
C LEU A 118 9.71 -7.25 0.64
N THR A 119 10.24 -7.57 1.82
CA THR A 119 10.20 -8.93 2.37
C THR A 119 8.78 -9.40 2.63
N LEU A 120 7.93 -8.54 3.19
CA LEU A 120 6.52 -8.84 3.45
C LEU A 120 5.77 -9.06 2.13
N ILE A 121 5.97 -8.17 1.16
CA ILE A 121 5.41 -8.27 -0.19
C ILE A 121 5.75 -9.64 -0.81
N LYS A 122 7.05 -9.98 -0.85
CA LYS A 122 7.51 -11.24 -1.44
C LYS A 122 6.96 -12.46 -0.69
N GLY A 123 6.91 -12.39 0.64
CA GLY A 123 6.39 -13.48 1.47
C GLY A 123 4.91 -13.77 1.23
N ARG A 124 4.13 -12.79 0.74
CA ARG A 124 2.71 -12.94 0.40
C ARG A 124 2.46 -13.41 -1.03
N ASN A 125 3.45 -13.32 -1.90
CA ASN A 125 3.37 -13.74 -3.31
C ASN A 125 3.98 -15.14 -3.57
N GLN A 126 4.38 -15.88 -2.52
CA GLN A 126 4.88 -17.26 -2.59
C GLN A 126 3.74 -18.27 -2.37
#